data_AF-A0A7S0BXB8-F1
#
_entry.id   AF-A0A7S0BXB8-F1
#
_cell.length_a   1.000
_cell.length_b   1.000
_cell.length_c   1.000
_cell.angle_alpha   90.00
_cell.angle_beta   90.00
_cell.angle_gamma   90.00
#
_symmetry.space_group_name_H-M   'P 1'
#
loop_
_entity.id
_entity.type
_entity.pdbx_description
1 polymer ?
#
loop_
_entity_poly.entity_id
_entity_poly.type
_entity_poly.pdbx_seq_one_letter_code
_entity_poly.pdbx_strand_id
1 'polypeptide(L)'
;GNRRQDGTLCDSNGNVGDVTVAALTRFVHEGGRCIIATGRGIDFSTVIAKGLRERGLEIDGLVVSDGGLVLGKNSNSKNSSWDQQYHCSMPCGKSLAPIVKQISREMPAASFAADMDGEILISSSNYFDLVREHNLYFFNKMLSDKKPMPLDFMPRLEASMRIAWMRVLHPTISTEQLRTRVNEIVELHHQKATLESETRVPLDVASSTLRLGPTGAITVRSVDNDKRVGLAVIAKEWGLDPQEFLAFGDAQNDLGMFRWAGKSVCPANAQDCAKSLATEISPLTNNEGFIADTLRRYCGWEALVD
;
A
#
# COMPACT_ATOMS: atom_id res chain seq x y z
N GLY A 1 -7.54 -12.62 19.15
CA GLY A 1 -6.10 -12.46 18.97
C GLY A 1 -5.69 -13.12 17.68
N ASN A 2 -5.32 -12.33 16.67
CA ASN A 2 -4.38 -12.69 15.61
C ASN A 2 -3.99 -11.39 14.92
N ARG A 3 -2.93 -10.76 15.43
CA ARG A 3 -2.47 -9.43 15.01
C ARG A 3 -1.80 -9.60 13.64
N ARG A 4 -2.46 -9.24 12.53
CA ARG A 4 -1.75 -9.07 11.25
C ARG A 4 -0.94 -7.79 11.32
N GLN A 5 0.30 -7.93 11.78
CA GLN A 5 1.35 -6.94 11.58
C GLN A 5 2.11 -7.27 10.30
N ASP A 6 2.94 -6.34 9.83
CA ASP A 6 3.79 -6.51 8.65
C ASP A 6 4.42 -7.92 8.66
N GLY A 7 4.19 -8.73 7.63
CA GLY A 7 4.76 -10.08 7.58
C GLY A 7 6.15 -10.10 6.95
N THR A 8 6.69 -8.93 6.61
CA THR A 8 7.93 -8.76 5.84
C THR A 8 8.96 -7.96 6.64
N LEU A 9 8.82 -6.63 6.76
CA LEU A 9 9.88 -5.79 7.33
C LEU A 9 9.82 -5.69 8.85
N CYS A 10 8.61 -5.62 9.42
CA CYS A 10 8.42 -5.56 10.86
C CYS A 10 8.17 -6.94 11.45
N ASP A 11 8.50 -7.11 12.73
CA ASP A 11 8.15 -8.26 13.54
C ASP A 11 6.67 -8.21 13.97
N SER A 12 6.25 -9.23 14.74
CA SER A 12 4.90 -9.30 15.33
C SER A 12 4.60 -8.25 16.42
N ASN A 13 5.54 -7.35 16.72
CA ASN A 13 5.35 -6.17 17.58
C ASN A 13 5.37 -4.84 16.82
N GLY A 14 5.68 -4.84 15.52
CA GLY A 14 5.70 -3.67 14.65
C GLY A 14 7.08 -2.99 14.61
N ASN A 15 8.11 -3.67 15.11
CA ASN A 15 9.48 -3.20 15.13
C ASN A 15 10.28 -3.84 14.00
N VAL A 16 11.28 -3.16 13.48
CA VAL A 16 12.25 -3.76 12.55
C VAL A 16 13.40 -4.33 13.36
N GLY A 17 13.72 -5.61 13.22
CA GLY A 17 14.78 -6.27 14.00
C GLY A 17 16.17 -5.64 13.77
N ASP A 18 17.01 -5.60 14.80
CA ASP A 18 18.36 -4.98 14.73
C ASP A 18 19.23 -5.61 13.64
N VAL A 19 19.16 -6.93 13.48
CA VAL A 19 19.91 -7.65 12.45
C VAL A 19 19.50 -7.23 11.02
N THR A 20 18.19 -6.99 10.82
CA THR A 20 17.66 -6.50 9.54
C THR A 20 18.10 -5.07 9.28
N VAL A 21 18.09 -4.21 10.32
CA VAL A 21 18.57 -2.83 10.19
C VAL A 21 20.07 -2.81 9.85
N ALA A 22 20.90 -3.56 10.58
CA ALA A 22 22.34 -3.64 10.32
C ALA A 22 22.64 -4.11 8.89
N ALA A 23 21.96 -5.16 8.43
CA ALA A 23 22.12 -5.68 7.08
C ALA A 23 21.71 -4.67 6.00
N LEU A 24 20.56 -4.00 6.16
CA LEU A 24 20.13 -2.97 5.21
C LEU A 24 21.05 -1.76 5.23
N THR A 25 21.54 -1.34 6.40
CA THR A 25 22.53 -0.25 6.52
C THR A 25 23.82 -0.61 5.80
N ARG A 26 24.35 -1.83 6.00
CA ARG A 26 25.52 -2.32 5.27
C ARG A 26 25.28 -2.32 3.76
N PHE A 27 24.13 -2.83 3.32
CA PHE A 27 23.74 -2.82 1.90
C PHE A 27 23.74 -1.40 1.31
N VAL A 28 23.19 -0.41 2.04
CA VAL A 28 23.19 0.99 1.62
C VAL A 28 24.61 1.57 1.58
N HIS A 29 25.46 1.25 2.57
CA HIS A 29 26.86 1.67 2.60
C HIS A 29 27.69 1.10 1.43
N GLU A 30 27.34 -0.09 0.95
CA GLU A 30 27.94 -0.73 -0.22
C GLU A 30 27.37 -0.21 -1.55
N GLY A 31 26.52 0.83 -1.52
CA GLY A 31 25.96 1.50 -2.70
C GLY A 31 24.57 1.01 -3.11
N GLY A 32 23.98 0.09 -2.35
CA GLY A 32 22.60 -0.32 -2.50
C GLY A 32 21.61 0.80 -2.16
N ARG A 33 20.35 0.66 -2.61
CA ARG A 33 19.26 1.58 -2.28
C ARG A 33 18.12 0.85 -1.61
N CYS A 34 17.52 1.49 -0.60
CA CYS A 34 16.42 0.93 0.17
C CYS A 34 15.12 1.70 -0.10
N ILE A 35 14.10 0.99 -0.58
CA ILE A 35 12.76 1.55 -0.82
C ILE A 35 11.75 0.77 0.03
N ILE A 36 10.93 1.48 0.81
CA ILE A 36 9.81 0.86 1.51
C ILE A 36 8.57 0.93 0.62
N ALA A 37 8.05 -0.23 0.21
CA ALA A 37 6.80 -0.32 -0.55
C ALA A 37 5.67 -0.91 0.32
N THR A 38 4.64 -0.12 0.60
CA THR A 38 3.61 -0.45 1.59
C THR A 38 2.21 -0.01 1.17
N GLY A 39 1.20 -0.71 1.68
CA GLY A 39 -0.20 -0.31 1.57
C GLY A 39 -0.63 0.74 2.58
N ARG A 40 0.27 1.14 3.49
CA ARG A 40 0.03 2.17 4.49
C ARG A 40 0.22 3.56 3.89
N GLY A 41 -0.44 4.56 4.46
CA GLY A 41 -0.32 5.96 4.02
C GLY A 41 1.00 6.61 4.43
N ILE A 42 1.18 7.87 4.01
CA ILE A 42 2.39 8.67 4.25
C ILE A 42 2.69 8.89 5.73
N ASP A 43 1.69 9.24 6.55
CA ASP A 43 1.84 9.52 7.99
C ASP A 43 2.52 8.36 8.73
N PHE A 44 2.07 7.12 8.46
CA PHE A 44 2.64 5.95 9.10
C PHE A 44 4.04 5.61 8.57
N SER A 45 4.22 5.73 7.25
CA SER A 45 5.46 5.32 6.58
C SER A 45 6.62 6.24 6.93
N THR A 46 6.35 7.54 7.07
CA THR A 46 7.33 8.54 7.50
C THR A 46 7.78 8.32 8.94
N VAL A 47 6.89 7.89 9.85
CA VAL A 47 7.24 7.52 11.23
C VAL A 47 8.19 6.33 11.27
N ILE A 48 7.91 5.27 10.49
CA ILE A 48 8.82 4.10 10.41
C ILE A 48 10.18 4.54 9.87
N ALA A 49 10.20 5.24 8.74
CA ALA A 49 11.44 5.64 8.11
C ALA A 49 12.27 6.59 9.00
N LYS A 50 11.63 7.48 9.77
CA LYS A 50 12.31 8.28 10.80
C LYS A 50 12.94 7.40 11.88
N GLY A 51 12.19 6.42 12.41
CA GLY A 51 12.71 5.50 13.42
C GLY A 51 13.86 4.61 12.91
N LEU A 52 13.85 4.24 11.62
CA LEU A 52 14.96 3.54 10.98
C LEU A 52 16.18 4.45 10.82
N ARG A 53 15.98 5.72 10.46
CA ARG A 53 17.06 6.71 10.36
C ARG A 53 17.76 6.94 11.68
N GLU A 54 17.01 7.02 12.78
CA GLU A 54 17.56 7.13 14.14
C GLU A 54 18.43 5.91 14.52
N ARG A 55 18.26 4.78 13.83
CA ARG A 55 19.06 3.56 13.97
C ARG A 55 20.12 3.39 12.88
N GLY A 56 20.38 4.43 12.08
CA GLY A 56 21.43 4.45 11.06
C GLY A 56 21.03 3.87 9.71
N LEU A 57 19.75 3.55 9.48
CA LEU A 57 19.27 3.12 8.17
C LEU A 57 18.57 4.27 7.44
N GLU A 58 19.19 4.74 6.37
CA GLU A 58 18.61 5.70 5.45
C GLU A 58 17.70 5.00 4.43
N ILE A 59 16.48 5.54 4.24
CA ILE A 59 15.52 5.05 3.25
C ILE A 59 15.50 6.03 2.07
N ASP A 60 15.79 5.53 0.87
CA ASP A 60 15.93 6.35 -0.33
C ASP A 60 14.59 6.71 -0.97
N GLY A 61 13.60 5.84 -0.80
CA GLY A 61 12.26 6.08 -1.34
C GLY A 61 11.16 5.40 -0.55
N LEU A 62 9.97 5.97 -0.64
CA LEU A 62 8.73 5.41 -0.11
C LEU A 62 7.73 5.24 -1.25
N VAL A 63 7.19 4.04 -1.39
CA VAL A 63 6.01 3.77 -2.20
C VAL A 63 4.88 3.47 -1.23
N VAL A 64 3.96 4.41 -1.07
CA VAL A 64 2.89 4.34 -0.06
C VAL A 64 1.53 4.12 -0.73
N SER A 65 0.55 3.70 0.07
CA SER A 65 -0.82 3.42 -0.39
C SER A 65 -0.85 2.47 -1.62
N ASP A 66 -0.02 1.42 -1.56
CA ASP A 66 0.36 0.46 -2.62
C ASP A 66 0.51 1.10 -4.00
N GLY A 67 1.41 2.08 -4.09
CA GLY A 67 1.75 2.71 -5.37
C GLY A 67 1.00 4.01 -5.64
N GLY A 68 0.03 4.41 -4.82
CA GLY A 68 -0.73 5.64 -5.05
C GLY A 68 0.11 6.93 -4.94
N LEU A 69 1.13 6.92 -4.09
CA LEU A 69 2.08 8.01 -3.92
C LEU A 69 3.50 7.47 -3.77
N VAL A 70 4.43 8.14 -4.43
CA VAL A 70 5.85 7.84 -4.41
C VAL A 70 6.60 9.06 -3.90
N LEU A 71 7.48 8.84 -2.93
CA LEU A 71 8.41 9.83 -2.41
C LEU A 71 9.82 9.33 -2.68
N GLY A 72 10.65 10.14 -3.31
CA GLY A 72 12.03 9.78 -3.65
C GLY A 72 13.01 10.85 -3.19
N LYS A 73 14.20 10.43 -2.78
CA LYS A 73 15.35 11.35 -2.70
C LYS A 73 15.74 11.76 -4.12
N ASN A 74 16.00 13.06 -4.30
CA ASN A 74 16.56 13.55 -5.55
C ASN A 74 17.99 13.03 -5.68
N SER A 75 18.30 12.36 -6.79
CA SER A 75 19.64 11.83 -7.07
C SER A 75 20.75 12.88 -7.03
N ASN A 76 20.39 14.16 -7.17
CA ASN A 76 21.32 15.30 -7.17
C ASN A 76 21.31 16.14 -5.88
N SER A 77 20.47 15.80 -4.90
CA SER A 77 20.37 16.55 -3.64
C SER A 77 21.26 15.93 -2.56
N LYS A 78 22.09 16.75 -1.91
CA LYS A 78 22.83 16.36 -0.70
C LYS A 78 21.95 16.34 0.56
N ASN A 79 20.68 16.77 0.47
CA ASN A 79 19.75 16.74 1.58
C ASN A 79 19.01 15.40 1.65
N SER A 80 18.88 14.86 2.86
CA SER A 80 18.19 13.59 3.14
C SER A 80 16.65 13.70 3.10
N SER A 81 16.08 14.75 2.50
CA SER A 81 14.63 14.94 2.41
C SER A 81 14.08 14.34 1.11
N TRP A 82 12.93 13.67 1.19
CA TRP A 82 12.20 13.18 0.01
C TRP A 82 11.53 14.36 -0.70
N ASP A 83 12.33 15.12 -1.43
CA ASP A 83 11.91 16.36 -2.08
C ASP A 83 11.16 16.12 -3.40
N GLN A 84 11.20 14.88 -3.93
CA GLN A 84 10.44 14.48 -5.12
C GLN A 84 9.20 13.68 -4.72
N GLN A 85 8.05 14.10 -5.24
CA GLN A 85 6.77 13.43 -5.05
C GLN A 85 6.14 13.11 -6.40
N TYR A 86 5.75 11.86 -6.59
CA TYR A 86 5.06 11.40 -7.80
C TYR A 86 3.73 10.77 -7.39
N HIS A 87 2.63 11.34 -7.88
CA HIS A 87 1.30 10.78 -7.66
C HIS A 87 0.98 9.81 -8.81
N CYS A 88 0.90 8.51 -8.51
CA CYS A 88 0.61 7.48 -9.50
C CYS A 88 -0.86 7.02 -9.48
N SER A 89 -1.66 7.53 -8.54
CA SER A 89 -3.11 7.33 -8.48
C SER A 89 -3.85 8.21 -9.51
N MET A 90 -4.98 7.77 -10.04
CA MET A 90 -5.79 8.59 -10.97
C MET A 90 -6.55 9.73 -10.27
N PRO A 91 -6.88 10.84 -10.97
CA PRO A 91 -7.77 11.89 -10.45
C PRO A 91 -9.15 11.34 -10.06
N CYS A 92 -9.61 11.70 -8.86
CA CYS A 92 -10.85 11.32 -8.18
C CYS A 92 -12.10 11.42 -9.08
N GLY A 93 -12.16 12.46 -9.92
CA GLY A 93 -13.33 12.78 -10.72
C GLY A 93 -13.69 11.75 -11.80
N LYS A 94 -12.75 10.88 -12.21
CA LYS A 94 -12.97 9.96 -13.36
C LYS A 94 -13.21 8.50 -12.99
N SER A 95 -12.98 8.06 -11.75
CA SER A 95 -13.10 6.64 -11.38
C SER A 95 -13.89 6.39 -10.11
N LEU A 96 -13.52 7.02 -9.00
CA LEU A 96 -14.07 6.66 -7.68
C LEU A 96 -15.26 7.51 -7.26
N ALA A 97 -15.31 8.81 -7.61
CA ALA A 97 -16.44 9.67 -7.24
C ALA A 97 -17.83 9.16 -7.71
N PRO A 98 -17.98 8.63 -8.95
CA PRO A 98 -19.25 8.04 -9.39
C PRO A 98 -19.66 6.82 -8.55
N ILE A 99 -18.69 5.94 -8.25
CA ILE A 99 -18.89 4.75 -7.42
C ILE A 99 -19.33 5.14 -6.00
N VAL A 100 -18.66 6.12 -5.38
CA VAL A 100 -19.05 6.64 -4.05
C VAL A 100 -20.49 7.14 -4.08
N LYS A 101 -20.82 7.97 -5.07
CA LYS A 101 -22.16 8.53 -5.22
C LYS A 101 -23.21 7.45 -5.37
N GLN A 102 -22.91 6.36 -6.08
CA GLN A 102 -23.81 5.24 -6.24
C GLN A 102 -23.93 4.40 -4.97
N ILE A 103 -22.83 4.12 -4.26
CA ILE A 103 -22.88 3.44 -2.96
C ILE A 103 -23.70 4.26 -1.95
N SER A 104 -23.49 5.57 -1.85
CA SER A 104 -24.27 6.43 -0.94
C SER A 104 -25.76 6.46 -1.25
N ARG A 105 -26.15 6.24 -2.52
CA ARG A 105 -27.56 6.15 -2.93
C ARG A 105 -28.18 4.79 -2.62
N GLU A 106 -27.47 3.71 -2.92
CA GLU A 106 -27.97 2.34 -2.76
C GLU A 106 -27.85 1.82 -1.32
N MET A 107 -26.87 2.32 -0.57
CA MET A 107 -26.57 1.93 0.81
C MET A 107 -26.37 3.18 1.69
N PRO A 108 -27.46 3.91 2.06
CA PRO A 108 -27.35 5.17 2.80
C PRO A 108 -26.76 5.04 4.22
N ALA A 109 -26.82 3.85 4.80
CA ALA A 109 -26.21 3.54 6.10
C ALA A 109 -24.73 3.14 5.99
N ALA A 110 -24.18 3.02 4.78
CA ALA A 110 -22.76 2.80 4.58
C ALA A 110 -21.97 4.02 5.06
N SER A 111 -20.83 3.75 5.67
CA SER A 111 -19.87 4.77 6.08
C SER A 111 -18.50 4.46 5.48
N PHE A 112 -17.77 5.52 5.17
CA PHE A 112 -16.57 5.51 4.35
C PHE A 112 -15.40 6.17 5.06
N ALA A 113 -14.20 5.65 4.82
CA ALA A 113 -12.96 6.43 4.94
C ALA A 113 -12.18 6.34 3.63
N ALA A 114 -11.53 7.42 3.21
CA ALA A 114 -10.76 7.45 1.98
C ALA A 114 -9.42 8.16 2.19
N ASP A 115 -8.36 7.65 1.57
CA ASP A 115 -7.08 8.33 1.43
C ASP A 115 -7.10 9.13 0.13
N MET A 116 -7.02 10.44 0.26
CA MET A 116 -7.00 11.39 -0.85
C MET A 116 -5.71 12.20 -0.77
N ASP A 117 -4.79 11.95 -1.71
CA ASP A 117 -3.45 12.55 -1.75
C ASP A 117 -2.68 12.46 -0.41
N GLY A 118 -2.82 11.34 0.31
CA GLY A 118 -2.14 11.11 1.59
C GLY A 118 -2.96 11.56 2.81
N GLU A 119 -4.04 12.32 2.61
CA GLU A 119 -4.94 12.73 3.69
C GLU A 119 -6.13 11.79 3.82
N ILE A 120 -6.41 11.37 5.05
CA ILE A 120 -7.51 10.44 5.32
C ILE A 120 -8.76 11.20 5.71
N LEU A 121 -9.80 11.07 4.90
CA LEU A 121 -11.13 11.57 5.15
C LEU A 121 -12.05 10.48 5.69
N ILE A 122 -13.01 10.88 6.53
CA ILE A 122 -13.99 9.98 7.14
C ILE A 122 -15.37 10.58 6.91
N SER A 123 -16.31 9.85 6.33
CA SER A 123 -17.65 10.35 5.98
C SER A 123 -18.53 10.79 7.16
N SER A 124 -18.34 10.18 8.34
CA SER A 124 -19.22 10.38 9.49
C SER A 124 -18.62 9.79 10.78
N SER A 125 -19.10 10.27 11.94
CA SER A 125 -18.61 9.81 13.24
C SER A 125 -18.94 8.34 13.55
N ASN A 126 -20.05 7.81 13.02
CA ASN A 126 -20.39 6.39 13.15
C ASN A 126 -19.34 5.45 12.52
N TYR A 127 -18.47 5.96 11.63
CA TYR A 127 -17.37 5.18 11.08
C TYR A 127 -16.45 4.68 12.20
N PHE A 128 -16.20 5.49 13.24
CA PHE A 128 -15.36 5.09 14.37
C PHE A 128 -15.98 3.95 15.19
N ASP A 129 -17.31 3.95 15.35
CA ASP A 129 -18.03 2.85 15.99
C ASP A 129 -17.92 1.58 15.15
N LEU A 130 -18.16 1.68 13.84
CA LEU A 130 -18.01 0.57 12.90
C LEU A 130 -16.57 0.03 12.88
N VAL A 131 -15.55 0.89 12.94
CA VAL A 131 -14.15 0.48 13.05
C VAL A 131 -13.92 -0.36 14.31
N ARG A 132 -14.53 0.02 15.45
CA ARG A 132 -14.46 -0.76 16.70
C ARG A 132 -15.20 -2.09 16.60
N GLU A 133 -16.43 -2.08 16.08
CA GLU A 133 -17.28 -3.27 15.93
C GLU A 133 -16.66 -4.32 14.98
N HIS A 134 -16.08 -3.86 13.88
CA HIS A 134 -15.37 -4.72 12.93
C HIS A 134 -13.94 -5.09 13.37
N ASN A 135 -13.54 -4.78 14.61
CA ASN A 135 -12.20 -5.05 15.16
C ASN A 135 -11.05 -4.49 14.29
N LEU A 136 -11.24 -3.32 13.69
CA LEU A 136 -10.27 -2.63 12.83
C LEU A 136 -9.25 -1.81 13.64
N TYR A 137 -8.55 -2.46 14.58
CA TYR A 137 -7.67 -1.77 15.53
C TYR A 137 -6.59 -0.87 14.88
N PHE A 138 -5.99 -1.32 13.77
CA PHE A 138 -5.00 -0.52 13.04
C PHE A 138 -5.60 0.77 12.46
N PHE A 139 -6.79 0.67 11.87
CA PHE A 139 -7.51 1.83 11.36
C PHE A 139 -7.93 2.74 12.51
N ASN A 140 -8.36 2.20 13.66
CA ASN A 140 -8.70 3.03 14.81
C ASN A 140 -7.53 3.92 15.25
N LYS A 141 -6.30 3.37 15.26
CA LYS A 141 -5.09 4.14 15.56
C LYS A 141 -4.75 5.15 14.47
N MET A 142 -4.93 4.79 13.20
CA MET A 142 -4.69 5.67 12.06
C MET A 142 -5.67 6.86 12.01
N LEU A 143 -6.89 6.66 12.51
CA LEU A 143 -7.97 7.63 12.42
C LEU A 143 -8.15 8.46 13.71
N SER A 144 -7.42 8.18 14.79
CA SER A 144 -7.68 8.73 16.14
C SER A 144 -7.75 10.25 16.19
N ASP A 145 -6.98 10.91 15.33
CA ASP A 145 -6.84 12.37 15.32
C ASP A 145 -7.56 13.02 14.12
N LYS A 146 -8.19 12.21 13.26
CA LYS A 146 -8.87 12.68 12.05
C LYS A 146 -10.31 13.08 12.38
N LYS A 147 -10.80 14.16 11.76
CA LYS A 147 -12.18 14.64 11.96
C LYS A 147 -13.09 14.14 10.84
N PRO A 148 -14.34 13.73 11.15
CA PRO A 148 -15.29 13.36 10.12
C PRO A 148 -15.68 14.57 9.27
N MET A 149 -15.78 14.34 7.97
CA MET A 149 -16.20 15.26 6.93
C MET A 149 -17.43 14.69 6.23
N PRO A 150 -18.56 15.42 6.20
CA PRO A 150 -19.79 14.91 5.57
C PRO A 150 -19.61 14.52 4.10
N LEU A 151 -20.30 13.47 3.67
CA LEU A 151 -20.31 13.00 2.27
C LEU A 151 -20.74 14.08 1.27
N ASP A 152 -21.62 15.00 1.66
CA ASP A 152 -22.04 16.13 0.83
C ASP A 152 -20.91 17.12 0.50
N PHE A 153 -19.77 17.00 1.19
CA PHE A 153 -18.54 17.75 0.97
C PHE A 153 -17.60 17.04 -0.03
N MET A 154 -17.70 15.71 -0.19
CA MET A 154 -16.84 14.94 -1.09
C MET A 154 -16.97 15.32 -2.58
N PRO A 155 -18.17 15.63 -3.13
CA PRO A 155 -18.29 16.14 -4.49
C PRO A 155 -17.67 17.54 -4.70
N ARG A 156 -17.39 18.28 -3.62
CA ARG A 156 -16.77 19.62 -3.64
C ARG A 156 -15.25 19.56 -3.44
N LEU A 157 -14.73 18.47 -2.88
CA LEU A 157 -13.31 18.11 -2.87
C LEU A 157 -12.94 17.74 -4.32
N GLU A 158 -12.18 18.61 -4.94
CA GLU A 158 -12.19 18.88 -6.38
C GLU A 158 -11.87 17.70 -7.32
N ALA A 159 -12.24 17.86 -8.60
CA ALA A 159 -11.85 17.01 -9.73
C ALA A 159 -10.33 16.81 -9.91
N SER A 160 -9.51 17.56 -9.17
CA SER A 160 -8.04 17.55 -9.15
C SER A 160 -7.43 16.60 -8.10
N MET A 161 -8.15 16.27 -7.02
CA MET A 161 -7.64 15.37 -5.97
C MET A 161 -7.56 13.93 -6.45
N ARG A 162 -6.65 13.11 -5.91
CA ARG A 162 -6.51 11.68 -6.29
C ARG A 162 -6.80 10.77 -5.10
N ILE A 163 -7.67 9.78 -5.30
CA ILE A 163 -8.02 8.81 -4.24
C ILE A 163 -7.13 7.57 -4.38
N ALA A 164 -6.38 7.23 -3.33
CA ALA A 164 -5.53 6.04 -3.30
C ALA A 164 -6.32 4.78 -2.88
N TRP A 165 -7.18 4.91 -1.87
CA TRP A 165 -8.10 3.85 -1.47
C TRP A 165 -9.30 4.45 -0.75
N MET A 166 -10.40 3.71 -0.75
CA MET A 166 -11.58 3.97 0.05
C MET A 166 -12.01 2.68 0.74
N ARG A 167 -12.30 2.76 2.03
CA ARG A 167 -12.88 1.67 2.81
C ARG A 167 -14.35 1.94 3.08
N VAL A 168 -15.18 0.92 2.84
CA VAL A 168 -16.63 0.94 3.07
C VAL A 168 -16.96 -0.03 4.20
N LEU A 169 -17.75 0.45 5.16
CA LEU A 169 -18.34 -0.31 6.26
C LEU A 169 -19.85 -0.12 6.27
N HIS A 170 -20.57 -1.11 6.78
CA HIS A 170 -22.02 -1.05 6.90
C HIS A 170 -22.46 -1.68 8.22
N PRO A 171 -23.40 -1.07 8.98
CA PRO A 171 -23.77 -1.54 10.31
C PRO A 171 -24.47 -2.91 10.33
N THR A 172 -25.22 -3.25 9.28
CA THR A 172 -26.11 -4.43 9.28
C THR A 172 -25.91 -5.41 8.14
N ILE A 173 -25.10 -5.07 7.13
CA ILE A 173 -24.89 -5.92 5.96
C ILE A 173 -23.62 -6.72 6.21
N SER A 174 -23.69 -8.03 6.01
CA SER A 174 -22.51 -8.88 6.15
C SER A 174 -21.43 -8.49 5.13
N THR A 175 -20.16 -8.69 5.47
CA THR A 175 -19.05 -8.36 4.57
C THR A 175 -19.17 -8.98 3.19
N GLU A 176 -19.66 -10.22 3.12
CA GLU A 176 -19.85 -10.93 1.86
C GLU A 176 -20.92 -10.28 0.99
N GLN A 177 -22.06 -9.93 1.58
CA GLN A 177 -23.13 -9.21 0.88
C GLN A 177 -22.66 -7.81 0.45
N LEU A 178 -21.96 -7.09 1.33
CA LEU A 178 -21.41 -5.78 1.02
C LEU A 178 -20.43 -5.89 -0.15
N ARG A 179 -19.63 -6.97 -0.20
CA ARG A 179 -18.67 -7.24 -1.28
C ARG A 179 -19.40 -7.40 -2.60
N THR A 180 -20.41 -8.27 -2.63
CA THR A 180 -21.20 -8.51 -3.83
C THR A 180 -21.80 -7.20 -4.35
N ARG A 181 -22.39 -6.39 -3.47
CA ARG A 181 -22.99 -5.10 -3.84
C ARG A 181 -21.98 -4.08 -4.37
N VAL A 182 -20.85 -3.92 -3.69
CA VAL A 182 -19.82 -2.98 -4.16
C VAL A 182 -19.22 -3.45 -5.49
N ASN A 183 -19.02 -4.75 -5.69
CA ASN A 183 -18.58 -5.30 -6.97
C ASN A 183 -19.57 -5.01 -8.10
N GLU A 184 -20.88 -5.25 -7.87
CA GLU A 184 -21.92 -4.92 -8.86
C GLU A 184 -21.86 -3.45 -9.26
N ILE A 185 -21.74 -2.54 -8.30
CA ILE A 185 -21.63 -1.09 -8.57
C ILE A 185 -20.36 -0.76 -9.37
N VAL A 186 -19.22 -1.33 -8.98
CA VAL A 186 -17.94 -1.16 -9.70
C VAL A 186 -18.05 -1.65 -11.14
N GLU A 187 -18.61 -2.85 -11.36
CA GLU A 187 -18.80 -3.43 -12.70
C GLU A 187 -19.75 -2.60 -13.56
N LEU A 188 -20.84 -2.07 -12.99
CA LEU A 188 -21.75 -1.18 -13.69
C LEU A 188 -21.06 0.10 -14.18
N HIS A 189 -20.21 0.70 -13.35
CA HIS A 189 -19.43 1.88 -13.74
C HIS A 189 -18.34 1.54 -14.74
N HIS A 190 -17.75 0.34 -14.67
CA HIS A 190 -16.82 -0.15 -15.68
C HIS A 190 -17.46 -0.26 -17.06
N GLN A 191 -18.61 -0.93 -17.17
CA GLN A 191 -19.32 -1.11 -18.44
C GLN A 191 -19.70 0.24 -19.09
N LYS A 192 -20.14 1.21 -18.29
CA LYS A 192 -20.44 2.57 -18.78
C LYS A 192 -19.21 3.28 -19.32
N ALA A 193 -18.09 3.23 -18.59
CA ALA A 193 -16.84 3.85 -19.02
C ALA A 193 -16.30 3.28 -20.34
N THR A 194 -16.44 1.96 -20.56
CA THR A 194 -16.03 1.29 -21.80
C THR A 194 -16.89 1.66 -23.01
N LEU A 195 -18.20 1.91 -22.80
CA LEU A 195 -19.12 2.32 -23.86
C LEU A 195 -18.93 3.78 -24.30
N GLU A 196 -18.38 4.63 -23.43
CA GLU A 196 -18.27 6.08 -23.65
C GLU A 196 -16.91 6.53 -24.26
N SER A 197 -15.91 5.65 -24.39
CA SER A 197 -14.60 6.01 -24.94
C SER A 197 -14.38 5.57 -26.40
N GLU A 198 -14.45 6.50 -27.36
CA GLU A 198 -14.13 6.27 -28.79
C GLU A 198 -12.63 6.13 -29.09
N THR A 199 -11.75 6.32 -28.10
CA THR A 199 -10.30 6.10 -28.22
C THR A 199 -9.91 4.88 -27.40
N ARG A 200 -9.32 3.87 -28.06
CA ARG A 200 -8.76 2.66 -27.46
C ARG A 200 -7.50 2.96 -26.62
N VAL A 201 -7.63 3.83 -25.63
CA VAL A 201 -6.78 3.75 -24.44
C VAL A 201 -7.40 2.64 -23.61
N PRO A 202 -6.67 1.58 -23.21
CA PRO A 202 -7.21 0.60 -22.29
C PRO A 202 -7.44 1.30 -20.94
N LEU A 203 -8.61 1.92 -20.81
CA LEU A 203 -9.22 2.27 -19.55
C LEU A 203 -9.63 0.94 -18.92
N ASP A 204 -8.65 0.31 -18.30
CA ASP A 204 -8.80 -0.94 -17.56
C ASP A 204 -9.52 -0.65 -16.24
N VAL A 205 -10.76 -0.13 -16.32
CA VAL A 205 -11.65 0.16 -15.19
C VAL A 205 -12.19 -1.16 -14.59
N ALA A 206 -11.72 -2.32 -15.07
CA ALA A 206 -12.06 -3.64 -14.55
C ALA A 206 -11.41 -3.95 -13.19
N SER A 207 -10.51 -3.12 -12.69
CA SER A 207 -9.66 -3.48 -11.56
C SER A 207 -9.64 -2.46 -10.43
N SER A 208 -10.79 -1.86 -10.07
CA SER A 208 -10.92 -1.51 -8.65
C SER A 208 -10.76 -2.80 -7.86
N THR A 209 -9.56 -3.07 -7.34
CA THR A 209 -9.33 -4.33 -6.63
C THR A 209 -10.11 -4.21 -5.33
N LEU A 210 -11.31 -4.78 -5.32
CA LEU A 210 -12.08 -4.95 -4.12
C LEU A 210 -11.33 -5.97 -3.27
N ARG A 211 -10.57 -5.48 -2.30
CA ARG A 211 -9.90 -6.35 -1.34
C ARG A 211 -10.77 -6.46 -0.10
N LEU A 212 -11.14 -7.69 0.22
CA LEU A 212 -11.62 -8.04 1.54
C LEU A 212 -10.46 -7.83 2.52
N GLY A 213 -10.62 -6.86 3.42
CA GLY A 213 -9.75 -6.81 4.59
C GLY A 213 -10.01 -8.04 5.46
N PRO A 214 -9.01 -8.54 6.22
CA PRO A 214 -9.14 -9.68 7.13
C PRO A 214 -10.12 -9.48 8.31
N THR A 215 -10.94 -8.43 8.25
CA THR A 215 -11.69 -7.84 9.36
C THR A 215 -13.07 -7.33 8.92
N GLY A 216 -13.59 -7.81 7.79
CA GLY A 216 -14.97 -7.54 7.41
C GLY A 216 -15.23 -6.22 6.67
N ALA A 217 -14.18 -5.51 6.27
CA ALA A 217 -14.26 -4.25 5.55
C ALA A 217 -13.92 -4.43 4.06
N ILE A 218 -14.52 -3.61 3.21
CA ILE A 218 -14.21 -3.56 1.77
C ILE A 218 -13.32 -2.38 1.50
N THR A 219 -12.21 -2.61 0.81
CA THR A 219 -11.37 -1.53 0.29
C THR A 219 -11.47 -1.47 -1.23
N VAL A 220 -11.92 -0.34 -1.75
CA VAL A 220 -11.96 0.05 -3.17
C VAL A 220 -10.71 0.86 -3.48
N ARG A 221 -10.07 0.64 -4.63
CA ARG A 221 -8.81 1.29 -5.02
C ARG A 221 -8.80 1.66 -6.48
N SER A 222 -7.86 2.51 -6.89
CA SER A 222 -7.53 2.66 -8.31
C SER A 222 -6.92 1.38 -8.85
N VAL A 223 -7.21 1.11 -10.12
CA VAL A 223 -6.70 0.00 -10.94
C VAL A 223 -5.19 -0.01 -11.06
N ASP A 224 -4.60 1.18 -11.06
CA ASP A 224 -3.17 1.40 -11.13
C ASP A 224 -2.47 1.30 -9.75
N ASN A 225 -3.22 1.13 -8.65
CA ASN A 225 -2.62 1.07 -7.31
C ASN A 225 -2.12 -0.35 -7.00
N ASP A 226 -0.96 -0.65 -7.59
CA ASP A 226 -0.08 -1.75 -7.23
C ASP A 226 1.29 -1.18 -6.81
N LYS A 227 1.95 -1.79 -5.82
CA LYS A 227 3.32 -1.41 -5.41
C LYS A 227 4.27 -1.36 -6.62
N ARG A 228 4.08 -2.24 -7.60
CA ARG A 228 4.77 -2.24 -8.90
C ARG A 228 4.73 -0.88 -9.58
N VAL A 229 3.58 -0.21 -9.62
CA VAL A 229 3.40 1.05 -10.35
C VAL A 229 4.28 2.13 -9.73
N GLY A 230 4.25 2.26 -8.40
CA GLY A 230 5.11 3.22 -7.71
C GLY A 230 6.60 2.88 -7.85
N LEU A 231 6.96 1.59 -7.77
CA LEU A 231 8.34 1.15 -7.97
C LEU A 231 8.84 1.40 -9.40
N ALA A 232 7.99 1.20 -10.40
CA ALA A 232 8.33 1.48 -11.80
C ALA A 232 8.58 2.97 -12.05
N VAL A 233 7.85 3.85 -11.35
CA VAL A 233 8.12 5.30 -11.38
C VAL A 233 9.49 5.59 -10.76
N ILE A 234 9.78 5.07 -9.57
CA ILE A 234 11.11 5.24 -8.96
C ILE A 234 12.22 4.73 -9.88
N ALA A 235 12.07 3.51 -10.42
CA ALA A 235 13.08 2.89 -11.28
C ALA A 235 13.38 3.74 -12.51
N LYS A 236 12.34 4.26 -13.18
CA LYS A 236 12.49 5.13 -14.33
C LYS A 236 13.21 6.44 -13.97
N GLU A 237 12.80 7.09 -12.89
CA GLU A 237 13.37 8.38 -12.47
C GLU A 237 14.82 8.23 -12.00
N TRP A 238 15.17 7.07 -11.45
CA TRP A 238 16.53 6.77 -10.98
C TRP A 238 17.39 6.06 -12.02
N GLY A 239 16.85 5.75 -13.21
CA GLY A 239 17.55 5.04 -14.28
C GLY A 239 17.96 3.61 -13.92
N LEU A 240 17.17 2.93 -13.07
CA LEU A 240 17.42 1.57 -12.61
C LEU A 240 16.65 0.55 -13.46
N ASP A 241 17.25 -0.60 -13.74
CA ASP A 241 16.58 -1.71 -14.41
C ASP A 241 15.78 -2.53 -13.37
N PRO A 242 14.49 -2.85 -13.61
CA PRO A 242 13.74 -3.78 -12.77
C PRO A 242 14.48 -5.10 -12.45
N GLN A 243 15.36 -5.58 -13.33
CA GLN A 243 16.18 -6.78 -13.09
C GLN A 243 17.20 -6.62 -11.95
N GLU A 244 17.56 -5.39 -11.59
CA GLU A 244 18.47 -5.07 -10.49
C GLU A 244 17.75 -5.03 -9.13
N PHE A 245 16.41 -5.14 -9.11
CA PHE A 245 15.62 -5.07 -7.88
C PHE A 245 15.57 -6.43 -7.16
N LEU A 246 15.81 -6.37 -5.86
CA LEU A 246 15.52 -7.43 -4.90
C LEU A 246 14.29 -7.06 -4.06
N ALA A 247 13.16 -7.71 -4.33
CA ALA A 247 11.89 -7.46 -3.67
C ALA A 247 11.63 -8.40 -2.50
N PHE A 248 11.17 -7.85 -1.37
CA PHE A 248 10.75 -8.62 -0.19
C PHE A 248 9.25 -8.43 0.07
N GLY A 249 8.52 -9.51 0.33
CA GLY A 249 7.06 -9.47 0.55
C GLY A 249 6.49 -10.77 1.12
N ASP A 250 5.26 -10.74 1.60
CA ASP A 250 4.63 -11.89 2.29
C ASP A 250 3.19 -12.18 1.86
N ALA A 251 2.56 -11.26 1.11
CA ALA A 251 1.11 -11.27 0.92
C ALA A 251 0.67 -10.96 -0.52
N GLN A 252 -0.64 -11.10 -0.75
CA GLN A 252 -1.26 -10.88 -2.06
C GLN A 252 -1.06 -9.46 -2.64
N ASN A 253 -0.75 -8.44 -1.84
CA ASN A 253 -0.45 -7.09 -2.33
C ASN A 253 1.01 -6.91 -2.76
N ASP A 254 1.87 -7.91 -2.57
CA ASP A 254 3.27 -7.91 -3.02
C ASP A 254 3.45 -8.59 -4.38
N LEU A 255 2.44 -9.32 -4.86
CA LEU A 255 2.54 -10.15 -6.06
C LEU A 255 2.88 -9.35 -7.32
N GLY A 256 2.36 -8.13 -7.46
CA GLY A 256 2.68 -7.27 -8.59
C GLY A 256 4.16 -6.87 -8.62
N MET A 257 4.71 -6.52 -7.45
CA MET A 257 6.14 -6.27 -7.26
C MET A 257 6.98 -7.52 -7.52
N PHE A 258 6.53 -8.70 -7.07
CA PHE A 258 7.26 -9.97 -7.28
C PHE A 258 7.38 -10.35 -8.75
N ARG A 259 6.37 -10.09 -9.58
CA ARG A 259 6.42 -10.33 -11.03
C ARG A 259 7.32 -9.33 -11.77
N TRP A 260 7.59 -8.20 -11.17
CA TRP A 260 8.26 -7.07 -11.81
C TRP A 260 9.75 -7.01 -11.48
N ALA A 261 10.12 -7.28 -10.23
CA ALA A 261 11.51 -7.29 -9.80
C ALA A 261 12.28 -8.49 -10.35
N GLY A 262 13.56 -8.31 -10.65
CA GLY A 262 14.45 -9.38 -11.12
C GLY A 262 14.57 -10.53 -10.13
N LYS A 263 14.52 -10.24 -8.83
CA LYS A 263 14.43 -11.28 -7.81
C LYS A 263 13.45 -10.90 -6.70
N SER A 264 12.67 -11.88 -6.24
CA SER A 264 11.66 -11.73 -5.20
C SER A 264 11.78 -12.82 -4.14
N VAL A 265 11.78 -12.42 -2.87
CA VAL A 265 12.00 -13.30 -1.73
C VAL A 265 10.88 -13.13 -0.73
N CYS A 266 10.28 -14.25 -0.30
CA CYS A 266 9.28 -14.25 0.76
C CYS A 266 9.74 -15.05 1.98
N PRO A 267 9.32 -14.67 3.21
CA PRO A 267 9.66 -15.40 4.42
C PRO A 267 8.86 -16.70 4.58
N ALA A 268 9.30 -17.57 5.48
CA ALA A 268 8.64 -18.85 5.77
C ALA A 268 7.17 -18.69 6.23
N ASN A 269 6.83 -17.58 6.89
CA ASN A 269 5.47 -17.26 7.34
C ASN A 269 4.62 -16.52 6.29
N ALA A 270 5.10 -16.38 5.06
CA ALA A 270 4.34 -15.79 3.97
C ALA A 270 3.12 -16.63 3.58
N GLN A 271 2.14 -15.96 2.96
CA GLN A 271 0.95 -16.60 2.38
C GLN A 271 1.33 -17.50 1.20
N ASP A 272 0.53 -18.55 0.97
CA ASP A 272 0.77 -19.50 -0.11
C ASP A 272 0.83 -18.83 -1.49
N CYS A 273 0.03 -17.77 -1.70
CA CYS A 273 0.05 -17.01 -2.94
C CYS A 273 1.39 -16.28 -3.18
N ALA A 274 2.05 -15.80 -2.12
CA ALA A 274 3.36 -15.18 -2.21
C ALA A 274 4.45 -16.23 -2.41
N LYS A 275 4.41 -17.33 -1.64
CA LYS A 275 5.32 -18.47 -1.79
C LYS A 275 5.30 -19.08 -3.19
N SER A 276 4.11 -19.19 -3.78
CA SER A 276 3.93 -19.76 -5.13
C SER A 276 4.50 -18.87 -6.25
N LEU A 277 4.78 -17.60 -5.97
CA LEU A 277 5.20 -16.62 -6.97
C LEU A 277 6.62 -16.10 -6.76
N ALA A 278 7.11 -16.08 -5.52
CA ALA A 278 8.46 -15.63 -5.18
C ALA A 278 9.51 -16.47 -5.92
N THR A 279 10.58 -15.83 -6.36
CA THR A 279 11.75 -16.55 -6.91
C THR A 279 12.48 -17.37 -5.86
N GLU A 280 12.34 -17.02 -4.59
CA GLU A 280 12.98 -17.70 -3.47
C GLU A 280 12.07 -17.64 -2.23
N ILE A 281 11.94 -18.76 -1.53
CA ILE A 281 11.29 -18.84 -0.23
C ILE A 281 12.39 -18.99 0.81
N SER A 282 12.51 -18.03 1.72
CA SER A 282 13.45 -18.15 2.84
C SER A 282 12.95 -19.19 3.85
N PRO A 283 13.85 -20.02 4.42
CA PRO A 283 13.48 -20.88 5.54
C PRO A 283 13.20 -20.10 6.83
N LEU A 284 13.58 -18.82 6.91
CA LEU A 284 13.40 -17.95 8.06
C LEU A 284 12.11 -17.13 7.96
N THR A 285 11.51 -16.84 9.09
CA THR A 285 10.38 -15.91 9.22
C THR A 285 10.85 -14.45 9.27
N ASN A 286 9.91 -13.50 9.19
CA ASN A 286 10.18 -12.07 9.47
C ASN A 286 10.79 -11.83 10.85
N ASN A 287 10.44 -12.64 11.85
CA ASN A 287 10.99 -12.53 13.21
C ASN A 287 12.42 -13.08 13.34
N GLU A 288 12.89 -13.85 12.35
CA GLU A 288 14.21 -14.51 12.37
C GLU A 288 15.23 -13.80 11.46
N GLY A 289 14.89 -12.63 10.93
CA GLY A 289 15.83 -11.83 10.14
C GLY A 289 16.05 -12.34 8.71
N PHE A 290 15.02 -12.89 8.06
CA PHE A 290 15.16 -13.43 6.70
C PHE A 290 15.70 -12.42 5.66
N ILE A 291 15.38 -11.13 5.81
CA ILE A 291 15.92 -10.07 4.94
C ILE A 291 17.43 -9.99 5.12
N ALA A 292 17.91 -10.03 6.36
CA ALA A 292 19.34 -9.99 6.67
C ALA A 292 20.06 -11.20 6.07
N ASP A 293 19.54 -12.42 6.28
CA ASP A 293 20.15 -13.63 5.70
C ASP A 293 20.17 -13.59 4.16
N THR A 294 19.09 -13.08 3.54
CA THR A 294 19.04 -12.89 2.08
C THR A 294 20.12 -11.88 1.64
N LEU A 295 20.18 -10.73 2.32
CA LEU A 295 21.28 -9.75 2.37
C LEU A 295 22.65 -10.39 2.18
N ARG A 296 23.04 -11.09 3.23
CA ARG A 296 24.32 -11.77 3.38
C ARG A 296 24.62 -12.70 2.21
N ARG A 297 23.66 -13.53 1.80
CA ARG A 297 23.87 -14.49 0.71
C ARG A 297 24.05 -13.82 -0.65
N TYR A 298 23.30 -12.76 -0.92
CA TYR A 298 23.36 -12.08 -2.22
C TYR A 298 24.59 -11.21 -2.37
N CYS A 299 24.99 -10.52 -1.30
CA CYS A 299 26.15 -9.66 -1.31
C CYS A 299 27.46 -10.42 -1.01
N GLY A 300 27.38 -11.71 -0.65
CA GLY A 300 28.55 -12.55 -0.38
C GLY A 300 29.26 -12.22 0.93
N TRP A 301 28.53 -11.72 1.93
CA TRP A 301 29.11 -11.38 3.23
C TRP A 301 29.40 -12.64 4.06
N GLU A 302 30.59 -12.70 4.68
CA GLU A 302 30.97 -13.81 5.56
C GLU A 302 30.15 -13.81 6.87
N ALA A 303 29.83 -12.61 7.38
CA ALA A 303 28.98 -12.39 8.55
C ALA A 303 28.09 -11.15 8.35
N LEU A 304 27.02 -11.03 9.15
CA LEU A 304 26.07 -9.90 9.09
C LEU A 304 26.61 -8.61 9.71
N VAL A 305 27.69 -8.72 10.49
CA VAL A 305 28.34 -7.63 11.21
C VAL A 305 29.83 -7.95 11.21
N ASP A 306 30.65 -6.95 10.91
CA ASP A 306 32.09 -6.98 11.19
C ASP A 306 32.34 -6.46 12.62
#